data_AF-A0A1W0ABJ6-F1
#
_entry.id   AF-A0A1W0ABJ6-F1
#
_cell.length_a   1.000
_cell.length_b   1.000
_cell.length_c   1.000
_cell.angle_alpha   90.00
_cell.angle_beta   90.00
_cell.angle_gamma   90.00
#
_symmetry.space_group_name_H-M   'P 1'
#
loop_
_entity.id
_entity.type
_entity.pdbx_description
1 polymer ?
#
loop_
_entity_poly.entity_id
_entity_poly.type
_entity_poly.pdbx_seq_one_letter_code
_entity_poly.pdbx_strand_id
1 'polypeptide(L)'
;MMMEGVVALMEKSSTFATFFGMLLVSTVAAQYCEFYFLRFLQRCTWAPKWLQTKPIADQSLFFYESYVLLGLTTWATTVIAVTVWELNRRTWLGLVYSLFTGLTYGIAQFFQQYTTTTT
;
A
#
# COMPACT_ATOMS: atom_id res chain seq x y z
N MET A 1 28.27 -14.55 25.73
CA MET A 1 28.82 -13.43 24.96
C MET A 1 28.86 -13.62 23.44
N MET A 2 29.60 -14.57 22.84
CA MET A 2 29.60 -14.70 21.35
C MET A 2 28.25 -15.15 20.78
N MET A 3 27.54 -16.08 21.43
CA MET A 3 26.21 -16.53 20.99
C MET A 3 25.14 -15.42 21.06
N GLU A 4 25.18 -14.56 22.07
CA GLU A 4 24.21 -13.46 22.22
C GLU A 4 24.38 -12.40 21.12
N GLY A 5 25.62 -12.13 20.71
CA GLY A 5 25.92 -11.24 19.58
C GLY A 5 25.43 -11.78 18.24
N VAL A 6 25.54 -13.10 18.02
CA VAL A 6 25.05 -13.76 16.79
C VAL A 6 23.53 -13.75 16.74
N VAL A 7 22.85 -14.06 17.86
CA VAL A 7 21.38 -14.01 17.94
C VAL A 7 20.87 -12.59 17.70
N ALA A 8 21.45 -11.57 18.35
CA ALA A 8 21.06 -10.19 18.14
C ALA A 8 21.32 -9.69 16.70
N LEU A 9 22.37 -10.19 16.03
CA LEU A 9 22.64 -9.88 14.63
C LEU A 9 21.61 -10.55 13.69
N MET A 10 21.26 -11.81 13.94
CA MET A 10 20.24 -12.54 13.17
C MET A 10 18.84 -11.92 13.33
N GLU A 11 18.48 -11.46 14.52
CA GLU A 11 17.21 -10.76 14.75
C GLU A 11 17.15 -9.44 13.98
N LYS A 12 18.24 -8.67 13.97
CA LYS A 12 18.32 -7.40 13.21
C LYS A 12 18.24 -7.64 11.70
N SER A 13 18.92 -8.66 11.17
CA SER A 13 18.88 -8.98 9.74
C SER A 13 17.52 -9.52 9.30
N SER A 14 16.88 -10.37 10.12
CA SER A 14 15.51 -10.84 9.89
C SER A 14 14.49 -9.70 9.89
N THR A 15 14.63 -8.77 10.83
CA THR A 15 13.79 -7.56 10.90
C THR A 15 13.98 -6.69 9.67
N PHE A 16 15.22 -6.44 9.25
CA PHE A 16 15.53 -5.68 8.04
C PHE A 16 14.96 -6.33 6.78
N ALA A 17 15.17 -7.65 6.60
CA ALA A 17 14.64 -8.40 5.46
C ALA A 17 13.12 -8.34 5.41
N THR A 18 12.45 -8.39 6.56
CA THR A 18 10.99 -8.28 6.66
C THR A 18 10.52 -6.89 6.22
N PHE A 19 11.10 -5.81 6.76
CA PHE A 19 10.74 -4.44 6.35
C PHE A 19 11.03 -4.17 4.87
N PHE A 20 12.16 -4.67 4.37
CA PHE A 20 12.50 -4.55 2.95
C PHE A 20 11.54 -5.32 2.06
N GLY A 21 11.18 -6.55 2.44
CA GLY A 21 10.16 -7.34 1.75
C GLY A 21 8.80 -6.63 1.75
N MET A 22 8.40 -6.07 2.89
CA MET A 22 7.16 -5.31 3.02
C MET A 22 7.15 -4.07 2.10
N LEU A 23 8.26 -3.34 2.03
CA LEU A 23 8.42 -2.19 1.14
C LEU A 23 8.30 -2.59 -0.34
N LEU A 24 8.96 -3.68 -0.74
CA LEU A 24 8.89 -4.19 -2.12
C LEU A 24 7.46 -4.57 -2.49
N VAL A 25 6.79 -5.34 -1.64
CA VAL A 25 5.41 -5.80 -1.89
C VAL A 25 4.46 -4.61 -1.97
N SER A 26 4.58 -3.61 -1.10
CA SER A 26 3.74 -2.40 -1.17
C SER A 26 4.01 -1.58 -2.42
N THR A 27 5.27 -1.50 -2.88
CA THR A 27 5.63 -0.83 -4.14
C THR A 27 5.01 -1.53 -5.34
N VAL A 28 5.13 -2.86 -5.42
CA VAL A 28 4.55 -3.66 -6.51
C VAL A 28 3.02 -3.55 -6.50
N ALA A 29 2.39 -3.61 -5.32
CA ALA A 29 0.94 -3.45 -5.21
C ALA A 29 0.49 -2.05 -5.66
N ALA A 30 1.22 -1.00 -5.31
CA ALA A 30 0.93 0.37 -5.74
C ALA A 30 1.06 0.52 -7.26
N GLN A 31 2.14 0.03 -7.86
CA GLN A 31 2.36 0.07 -9.31
C GLN A 31 1.30 -0.72 -10.08
N TYR A 32 0.95 -1.91 -9.57
CA TYR A 32 -0.10 -2.73 -10.16
C TYR A 32 -1.47 -2.02 -10.10
N CYS A 33 -1.78 -1.38 -8.97
CA CYS A 33 -3.01 -0.62 -8.80
C CYS A 33 -3.04 0.62 -9.70
N GLU A 34 -1.95 1.39 -9.79
CA GLU A 34 -1.81 2.54 -10.67
C GLU A 34 -2.09 2.17 -12.13
N PHE A 35 -1.49 1.08 -12.60
CA PHE A 35 -1.63 0.62 -13.98
C PHE A 35 -3.09 0.38 -14.39
N TYR A 36 -3.92 -0.18 -13.51
CA TYR A 36 -5.34 -0.34 -13.77
C TYR A 36 -6.15 0.91 -13.46
N PHE A 37 -5.76 1.70 -12.47
CA PHE A 37 -6.39 2.97 -12.13
C PHE A 37 -6.38 3.92 -13.33
N LEU A 38 -5.24 4.11 -14.01
CA LEU A 38 -5.13 5.00 -15.16
C LEU A 38 -6.08 4.59 -16.30
N ARG A 39 -6.23 3.28 -16.55
CA ARG A 39 -7.18 2.77 -17.54
C ARG A 39 -8.63 2.93 -17.11
N PHE A 40 -8.90 2.66 -15.84
CA PHE A 40 -10.21 2.86 -15.24
C PHE A 40 -10.64 4.33 -15.35
N LEU A 41 -9.74 5.27 -15.04
CA LEU A 41 -10.01 6.70 -15.06
C LEU A 41 -10.50 7.17 -16.43
N GLN A 42 -9.90 6.67 -17.52
CA GLN A 42 -10.27 7.01 -18.89
C GLN A 42 -11.63 6.45 -19.33
N ARG A 43 -12.10 5.36 -18.70
CA ARG A 43 -13.37 4.68 -19.06
C ARG A 43 -14.52 4.98 -18.11
N CYS A 44 -14.22 5.35 -16.87
CA CYS A 44 -15.23 5.55 -15.84
C CYS A 44 -15.92 6.89 -15.99
N THR A 45 -17.23 6.87 -16.26
CA THR A 45 -18.04 8.09 -16.39
C THR A 45 -18.22 8.85 -15.07
N TRP A 46 -18.01 8.19 -13.94
CA TRP A 46 -18.06 8.79 -12.60
C TRP A 46 -16.72 9.34 -12.13
N ALA A 47 -15.63 9.08 -12.84
CA ALA A 47 -14.35 9.65 -12.47
C ALA A 47 -14.36 11.18 -12.70
N PRO A 48 -13.67 11.96 -11.84
CA PRO A 48 -13.69 13.41 -11.95
C PRO A 48 -13.09 13.87 -13.28
N LYS A 49 -13.85 14.66 -14.04
CA LYS A 49 -13.41 15.17 -15.36
C LYS A 49 -12.09 15.94 -15.27
N TRP A 50 -11.89 16.71 -14.20
CA TRP A 50 -10.66 17.47 -13.99
C TRP A 50 -9.40 16.59 -13.88
N LEU A 51 -9.55 15.35 -13.42
CA LEU A 51 -8.45 14.38 -13.32
C LEU A 51 -8.24 13.66 -14.66
N GLN A 52 -9.33 13.32 -15.36
CA GLN A 52 -9.29 12.72 -16.70
C GLN A 52 -8.60 13.59 -17.73
N THR A 53 -8.80 14.91 -17.65
CA THR A 53 -8.22 15.88 -18.60
C THR A 53 -6.74 16.17 -18.36
N LYS A 54 -6.17 15.71 -17.23
CA LYS A 54 -4.74 15.90 -16.93
C LYS A 54 -3.86 14.98 -17.79
N PRO A 55 -2.60 15.36 -18.07
CA PRO A 55 -1.60 14.46 -18.61
C PRO A 55 -1.46 13.20 -17.76
N ILE A 56 -1.11 12.06 -18.38
CA ILE A 56 -0.95 10.77 -17.67
C ILE A 56 0.05 10.89 -16.52
N ALA A 57 1.16 11.61 -16.71
CA ALA A 57 2.15 11.84 -15.66
C ALA A 57 1.57 12.52 -14.41
N ASP A 58 0.67 13.49 -14.59
CA ASP A 58 0.01 14.18 -13.48
C ASP A 58 -1.05 13.29 -12.80
N GLN A 59 -1.71 12.41 -13.56
CA GLN A 59 -2.64 11.41 -13.01
C GLN A 59 -1.90 10.39 -12.15
N SER A 60 -0.75 9.91 -12.64
CA SER A 60 0.19 9.05 -11.91
C SER A 60 0.66 9.72 -10.63
N LEU A 61 1.13 10.96 -10.71
CA LEU A 61 1.59 11.72 -9.55
C LEU A 61 0.46 11.85 -8.51
N PHE A 62 -0.74 12.23 -8.93
CA PHE A 62 -1.90 12.34 -8.05
C PHE A 62 -2.24 11.00 -7.37
N PHE A 63 -2.16 9.88 -8.11
CA PHE A 63 -2.35 8.55 -7.53
C PHE A 63 -1.31 8.27 -6.44
N TYR A 64 -0.03 8.49 -6.72
CA TYR A 64 1.05 8.25 -5.74
C TYR A 64 0.93 9.15 -4.51
N GLU A 65 0.63 10.45 -4.69
CA GLU A 65 0.39 11.36 -3.57
C GLU A 65 -0.76 10.88 -2.70
N SER A 66 -1.89 10.51 -3.32
CA SER A 66 -3.06 9.99 -2.61
C SER A 66 -2.73 8.69 -1.88
N TYR A 67 -2.01 7.78 -2.53
CA TYR A 67 -1.61 6.50 -1.95
C TYR A 67 -0.68 6.67 -0.76
N VAL A 68 0.32 7.56 -0.87
CA VAL A 68 1.25 7.87 0.22
C VAL A 68 0.51 8.53 1.40
N LEU A 69 -0.36 9.50 1.14
CA LEU A 69 -1.15 10.15 2.20
C LEU A 69 -2.06 9.15 2.93
N LEU A 70 -2.70 8.25 2.18
CA LEU A 70 -3.57 7.21 2.75
C LEU A 70 -2.77 6.19 3.57
N GLY A 71 -1.58 5.82 3.07
CA GLY A 71 -0.61 5.01 3.81
C GLY A 71 -0.17 5.67 5.11
N LEU A 72 0.30 6.93 5.06
CA LEU A 72 0.72 7.70 6.24
C LEU A 72 -0.41 7.81 7.26
N THR A 73 -1.63 8.09 6.82
CA THR A 73 -2.81 8.22 7.70
C THR A 73 -3.16 6.88 8.35
N THR A 74 -3.15 5.78 7.58
CA THR A 74 -3.42 4.43 8.08
C THR A 74 -2.38 4.03 9.13
N TRP A 75 -1.10 4.27 8.85
CA TRP A 75 -0.01 3.94 9.77
C TRP A 75 -0.03 4.81 11.03
N ALA A 76 -0.22 6.12 10.91
CA ALA A 76 -0.33 7.01 12.05
C ALA A 76 -1.48 6.58 12.97
N THR A 77 -2.66 6.31 12.40
CA THR A 77 -3.83 5.84 13.14
C THR A 77 -3.58 4.50 13.83
N THR A 78 -2.91 3.57 13.13
CA THR A 78 -2.58 2.25 13.68
C THR A 78 -1.61 2.34 14.83
N VAL A 79 -0.55 3.15 14.70
CA VAL A 79 0.41 3.37 15.78
C VAL A 79 -0.30 3.94 17.00
N ILE A 80 -1.13 4.98 16.82
CA ILE A 80 -1.90 5.58 17.92
C ILE A 80 -2.83 4.54 18.56
N ALA A 81 -3.55 3.75 17.78
CA ALA A 81 -4.45 2.74 18.32
C ALA A 81 -3.70 1.67 19.13
N VAL A 82 -2.61 1.14 18.57
CA VAL A 82 -1.82 0.11 19.22
C VAL A 82 -1.14 0.63 20.50
N THR A 83 -0.75 1.91 20.54
CA THR A 83 -0.16 2.51 21.75
C THR A 83 -1.19 2.83 22.81
N VAL A 84 -2.36 3.38 22.43
CA VAL A 84 -3.42 3.77 23.37
C VAL A 84 -4.11 2.56 24.01
N TRP A 85 -4.35 1.50 23.23
CA TRP A 85 -5.02 0.29 23.71
C TRP A 85 -4.05 -0.83 24.12
N GLU A 86 -2.75 -0.54 24.21
CA GLU A 86 -1.69 -1.49 24.61
C GLU A 86 -1.73 -2.83 23.85
N LEU A 87 -2.09 -2.78 22.57
CA LEU A 87 -2.27 -3.97 21.75
C LEU A 87 -0.92 -4.61 21.41
N ASN A 88 -0.90 -5.91 21.09
CA ASN A 88 0.31 -6.59 20.65
C ASN A 88 0.82 -6.00 19.32
N ARG A 89 1.88 -5.20 19.41
CA ARG A 89 2.45 -4.42 18.29
C ARG A 89 2.75 -5.27 17.06
N ARG A 90 3.38 -6.44 17.25
CA ARG A 90 3.78 -7.28 16.10
C ARG A 90 2.57 -7.80 15.34
N THR A 91 1.56 -8.30 16.05
CA THR A 91 0.36 -8.86 15.43
C THR A 91 -0.46 -7.80 14.72
N TRP A 92 -0.72 -6.67 15.37
CA TRP A 92 -1.60 -5.63 14.82
C TRP A 92 -0.95 -4.85 13.68
N LEU A 93 0.35 -4.54 13.77
CA LEU A 93 1.07 -3.91 12.65
C LEU A 93 1.14 -4.85 11.44
N GLY A 94 1.34 -6.16 11.65
CA GLY A 94 1.30 -7.16 10.59
C GLY A 94 -0.08 -7.26 9.95
N LEU A 95 -1.15 -7.29 10.75
CA LEU A 95 -2.53 -7.36 10.27
C LEU A 95 -2.89 -6.13 9.44
N VAL A 96 -2.59 -4.92 9.94
CA VAL A 96 -2.86 -3.68 9.20
C VAL A 96 -2.07 -3.63 7.91
N TYR A 97 -0.81 -4.05 7.91
CA TYR A 97 -0.02 -4.14 6.69
C TYR A 97 -0.67 -5.07 5.65
N SER A 98 -1.08 -6.27 6.08
CA SER A 98 -1.75 -7.24 5.21
C SER A 98 -3.07 -6.71 4.68
N LEU A 99 -3.86 -6.03 5.50
CA LEU A 99 -5.10 -5.39 5.08
C LEU A 99 -4.85 -4.26 4.08
N PHE A 100 -3.89 -3.37 4.36
CA PHE A 100 -3.57 -2.26 3.49
C PHE A 100 -3.10 -2.75 2.12
N THR A 101 -2.15 -3.68 2.11
CA THR A 101 -1.61 -4.27 0.87
C THR A 101 -2.67 -5.08 0.11
N GLY A 102 -3.45 -5.89 0.82
CA GLY A 102 -4.53 -6.69 0.24
C GLY A 102 -5.67 -5.83 -0.32
N LEU A 103 -6.02 -4.74 0.36
CA LEU A 103 -7.00 -3.76 -0.10
C LEU A 103 -6.51 -3.07 -1.37
N THR A 104 -5.23 -2.65 -1.42
CA THR A 104 -4.61 -2.08 -2.64
C THR A 104 -4.73 -3.03 -3.82
N TYR A 105 -4.46 -4.32 -3.60
CA TYR A 105 -4.63 -5.34 -4.64
C TYR A 105 -6.10 -5.55 -5.04
N GLY A 106 -7.01 -5.59 -4.07
CA GLY A 106 -8.45 -5.71 -4.32
C GLY A 106 -9.02 -4.54 -5.13
N ILE A 107 -8.57 -3.31 -4.84
CA ILE A 107 -8.92 -2.11 -5.61
C ILE A 107 -8.39 -2.21 -7.04
N ALA A 108 -7.16 -2.69 -7.22
CA ALA A 108 -6.60 -2.92 -8.55
C ALA A 108 -7.43 -3.93 -9.37
N GLN A 109 -7.86 -5.02 -8.73
CA GLN A 109 -8.75 -6.01 -9.35
C GLN A 109 -10.11 -5.41 -9.74
N PHE A 110 -10.68 -4.56 -8.89
CA PHE A 110 -11.90 -3.83 -9.22
C PHE A 110 -11.72 -2.95 -10.47
N PHE A 111 -10.62 -2.18 -10.55
CA PHE A 111 -10.30 -1.38 -11.72
C PHE A 111 -10.13 -2.25 -12.98
N GLN A 112 -9.42 -3.37 -12.85
CA GLN A 112 -9.25 -4.33 -13.94
C GLN A 112 -10.61 -4.83 -14.46
N GLN A 113 -11.47 -5.34 -13.57
CA GLN A 113 -12.78 -5.86 -13.94
C GLN A 113 -13.63 -4.81 -14.67
N TYR A 114 -13.68 -3.60 -14.15
CA TYR A 114 -14.43 -2.50 -14.78
C TYR A 114 -13.94 -2.24 -16.21
N THR A 115 -12.63 -2.26 -16.43
CA THR A 115 -12.06 -2.06 -17.77
C THR A 115 -12.37 -3.21 -18.72
N THR A 116 -12.54 -4.45 -18.24
CA THR A 116 -12.83 -5.61 -19.09
C THR A 116 -14.31 -5.82 -19.42
N THR A 117 -15.23 -5.34 -18.58
CA THR A 117 -16.68 -5.62 -18.73
C THR A 117 -17.41 -4.57 -19.59
N THR A 118 -16.79 -3.44 -19.89
CA THR A 118 -17.40 -2.33 -20.66
C THR A 118 -17.12 -2.37 -22.17
N THR A 119 -16.64 -3.49 -22.71
CA THR A 119 -16.60 -3.79 -24.16
C THR A 119 -17.87 -4.47 -24.61
#